data_AF-A0A6D2I917-F1
#
_entry.id   AF-A0A6D2I917-F1
#
_cell.length_a   1.000
_cell.length_b   1.000
_cell.length_c   1.000
_cell.angle_alpha   90.00
_cell.angle_beta   90.00
_cell.angle_gamma   90.00
#
_symmetry.space_group_name_H-M   'P 1'
#
loop_
_entity.id
_entity.type
_entity.pdbx_description
1 polymer ?
#
loop_
_entity_poly.entity_id
_entity_poly.type
_entity_poly.pdbx_seq_one_letter_code
_entity_poly.pdbx_strand_id
1 'polypeptide(L)'
;MEMENPLKEAFVFPNEQEFADAIVYRIQHQSLVMKPVLRPKTCSIIFLRRVYRRNVWSLYLTFADKLRRGKGEFPSTGLPCHVYNAIDAMHQTANGFVQLMRKEDCDSLDKFKSLLVSAFGCMFTLAMKVMPTLTYFQDARQANRRERMRNSEDYDDVAASTLIDTRYLAHQRCAEEFPLTVDVDNVANFVDPNVMRWLEELEREHGFRFKEPHCAKLSLNPKWKGLARCTNAKASKT
;
A
#
# COMPACT_ATOMS: atom_id res chain seq x y z
N MET A 1 -29.62 30.57 -15.23
CA MET A 1 -29.14 29.19 -15.18
C MET A 1 -27.63 29.29 -15.23
N GLU A 2 -26.99 29.41 -14.07
CA GLU A 2 -25.53 29.50 -13.99
C GLU A 2 -24.95 28.15 -14.40
N MET A 3 -24.12 28.10 -15.45
CA MET A 3 -23.31 26.92 -15.70
C MET A 3 -22.30 26.83 -14.57
N GLU A 4 -22.48 25.86 -13.67
CA GLU A 4 -21.41 25.44 -12.77
C GLU A 4 -20.17 25.17 -13.60
N ASN A 5 -19.14 26.00 -13.40
CA ASN A 5 -17.86 25.85 -14.06
C ASN A 5 -17.22 24.55 -13.55
N PRO A 6 -17.08 23.49 -14.38
CA PRO A 6 -16.54 22.20 -13.95
C PRO A 6 -15.04 22.26 -13.56
N LEU A 7 -14.41 23.45 -13.68
CA LEU A 7 -13.02 23.69 -13.32
C LEU A 7 -12.80 23.99 -11.82
N LYS A 8 -13.85 23.96 -10.98
CA LYS A 8 -13.76 24.25 -9.54
C LYS A 8 -13.40 23.08 -8.64
N GLU A 9 -13.43 21.84 -9.11
CA GLU A 9 -12.90 20.73 -8.31
C GLU A 9 -11.37 20.71 -8.40
N ALA A 10 -10.74 21.37 -7.44
CA ALA A 10 -9.31 21.27 -7.20
C ALA A 10 -8.98 19.83 -6.78
N PHE A 11 -8.69 18.97 -7.74
CA PHE A 11 -8.14 17.65 -7.44
C PHE A 11 -6.71 17.83 -6.87
N VAL A 12 -6.54 17.41 -5.62
CA VAL A 12 -5.28 17.47 -4.89
C VAL A 12 -4.67 16.08 -4.94
N PHE A 13 -3.44 15.95 -5.44
CA PHE A 13 -2.71 14.68 -5.37
C PHE A 13 -2.57 14.25 -3.90
N PRO A 14 -2.60 12.93 -3.61
CA PRO A 14 -2.46 12.47 -2.24
C PRO A 14 -1.12 12.95 -1.67
N ASN A 15 -1.15 13.53 -0.48
CA ASN A 15 0.05 13.95 0.24
C ASN A 15 0.53 12.85 1.21
N GLU A 16 1.69 13.06 1.83
CA GLU A 16 2.26 12.13 2.81
C GLU A 16 1.28 11.79 3.95
N GLN A 17 0.58 12.80 4.48
CA GLN A 17 -0.38 12.64 5.57
C GLN A 17 -1.51 11.69 5.20
N GLU A 18 -2.02 11.77 3.97
CA GLU A 18 -3.09 10.88 3.53
C GLU A 18 -2.69 9.39 3.50
N PHE A 19 -1.42 9.10 3.18
CA PHE A 19 -0.89 7.74 3.22
C PHE A 19 -0.66 7.30 4.67
N ALA A 20 -0.16 8.19 5.52
CA ALA A 20 0.01 7.94 6.96
C ALA A 20 -1.33 7.68 7.65
N ASP A 21 -2.36 8.49 7.36
CA ASP A 21 -3.71 8.33 7.91
C ASP A 21 -4.35 7.01 7.49
N ALA A 22 -4.13 6.59 6.25
CA ALA A 22 -4.59 5.28 5.79
C ALA A 22 -3.94 4.13 6.58
N ILE A 23 -2.66 4.24 6.95
CA ILE A 23 -1.98 3.27 7.82
C ILE A 23 -2.58 3.29 9.24
N VAL A 24 -2.70 4.47 9.85
CA VAL A 24 -3.26 4.66 11.19
C VAL A 24 -4.66 4.06 11.27
N TYR A 25 -5.52 4.40 10.31
CA TYR A 25 -6.87 3.85 10.20
C TYR A 25 -6.86 2.32 10.16
N ARG A 26 -5.96 1.70 9.39
CA ARG A 26 -5.89 0.24 9.27
C ARG A 26 -5.50 -0.44 10.57
N ILE A 27 -4.49 0.08 11.28
CA ILE A 27 -4.03 -0.49 12.55
C ILE A 27 -5.12 -0.34 13.63
N GLN A 28 -5.73 0.84 13.74
CA GLN A 28 -6.80 1.09 14.69
C GLN A 28 -8.04 0.21 14.39
N HIS A 29 -8.44 0.13 13.12
CA HIS A 29 -9.61 -0.65 12.72
C HIS A 29 -9.37 -2.17 12.84
N GLN A 30 -8.15 -2.66 12.64
CA GLN A 30 -7.79 -4.06 12.92
C GLN A 30 -8.11 -4.41 14.37
N SER A 31 -7.71 -3.54 15.32
CA SER A 31 -7.98 -3.73 16.75
C SER A 31 -9.48 -3.77 17.04
N LEU A 32 -10.27 -2.87 16.42
CA LEU A 32 -11.72 -2.85 16.55
C LEU A 32 -12.40 -4.13 16.03
N VAL A 33 -11.95 -4.66 14.88
CA VAL A 33 -12.50 -5.89 14.29
C VAL A 33 -12.14 -7.13 15.11
N MET A 34 -10.96 -7.16 15.73
CA MET A 34 -10.51 -8.33 16.50
C MET A 34 -11.06 -8.37 17.93
N LYS A 35 -11.36 -7.22 18.55
CA LYS A 35 -11.92 -7.12 19.91
C LYS A 35 -13.20 -7.95 20.16
N PRO A 36 -14.24 -7.92 19.31
CA PRO A 36 -15.47 -8.67 19.54
C PRO A 36 -15.42 -10.13 19.08
N VAL A 37 -14.45 -10.51 18.23
CA VAL A 37 -14.41 -11.84 17.60
C VAL A 37 -13.72 -12.90 18.48
N LEU A 38 -13.00 -12.48 19.52
CA LEU A 38 -12.19 -13.38 20.32
C LEU A 38 -12.82 -13.64 21.68
N ARG A 39 -13.40 -14.84 21.84
CA ARG A 39 -13.55 -15.43 23.18
C ARG A 39 -12.13 -15.63 23.77
N PRO A 40 -11.91 -15.40 25.08
CA PRO A 40 -10.60 -15.41 25.72
C PRO A 40 -9.74 -16.69 25.59
N LYS A 41 -10.26 -17.78 25.00
CA LYS A 41 -9.61 -19.09 25.07
C LYS A 41 -9.07 -19.66 23.75
N THR A 42 -9.39 -19.12 22.57
CA THR A 42 -8.85 -19.67 21.30
C THR A 42 -8.85 -18.65 20.16
N CYS A 43 -7.78 -17.86 19.99
CA CYS A 43 -7.51 -17.26 18.69
C CYS A 43 -6.76 -18.30 17.85
N SER A 44 -7.36 -18.75 16.75
CA SER A 44 -6.68 -19.72 15.89
C SER A 44 -5.64 -19.03 15.02
N ILE A 45 -4.51 -19.70 14.77
CA ILE A 45 -3.49 -19.23 13.83
C ILE A 45 -4.07 -18.95 12.43
N ILE A 46 -5.10 -19.71 12.05
CA ILE A 46 -5.85 -19.54 10.80
C ILE A 46 -6.55 -18.17 10.77
N PHE A 47 -7.15 -17.76 11.89
CA PHE A 47 -7.78 -16.45 12.01
C PHE A 47 -6.75 -15.31 11.95
N LEU A 48 -5.63 -15.42 12.68
CA LEU A 48 -4.54 -14.45 12.62
C LEU A 48 -4.03 -14.28 11.18
N ARG A 49 -3.71 -15.38 10.49
CA ARG A 49 -3.30 -15.37 9.07
C ARG A 49 -4.30 -14.63 8.20
N ARG A 50 -5.60 -14.87 8.37
CA ARG A 50 -6.64 -14.22 7.58
C ARG A 50 -6.68 -12.71 7.81
N VAL A 51 -6.64 -12.26 9.06
CA VAL A 51 -6.74 -10.84 9.41
C VAL A 51 -5.53 -10.06 8.92
N TYR A 52 -4.32 -10.51 9.26
CA TYR A 52 -3.10 -9.80 8.91
C TYR A 52 -2.86 -9.73 7.41
N ARG A 53 -3.12 -10.84 6.68
CA ARG A 53 -3.07 -10.83 5.20
C ARG A 53 -4.07 -9.84 4.60
N ARG A 54 -5.29 -9.76 5.14
CA ARG A 54 -6.31 -8.83 4.66
C ARG A 54 -5.86 -7.39 4.88
N ASN A 55 -5.19 -7.08 5.99
CA ASN A 55 -4.70 -5.73 6.25
C ASN A 55 -3.59 -5.31 5.29
N VAL A 56 -2.60 -6.17 5.03
CA VAL A 56 -1.57 -5.93 4.00
C VAL A 56 -2.22 -5.63 2.65
N TRP A 57 -3.12 -6.50 2.19
CA TRP A 57 -3.79 -6.33 0.90
C TRP A 57 -4.67 -5.08 0.84
N SER A 58 -5.40 -4.81 1.92
CA SER A 58 -6.30 -3.67 2.00
C SER A 58 -5.56 -2.34 2.04
N LEU A 59 -4.34 -2.28 2.59
CA LEU A 59 -3.52 -1.08 2.52
C LEU A 59 -3.01 -0.85 1.10
N TYR A 60 -2.47 -1.89 0.45
CA TYR A 60 -2.08 -1.83 -0.97
C TYR A 60 -3.22 -1.28 -1.84
N LEU A 61 -4.43 -1.83 -1.72
CA LEU A 61 -5.56 -1.37 -2.53
C LEU A 61 -5.89 0.10 -2.28
N THR A 62 -5.79 0.57 -1.03
CA THR A 62 -6.01 1.99 -0.70
C THR A 62 -4.93 2.90 -1.28
N PHE A 63 -3.66 2.51 -1.19
CA PHE A 63 -2.57 3.28 -1.78
C PHE A 63 -2.68 3.34 -3.30
N ALA A 64 -2.95 2.20 -3.92
CA ALA A 64 -3.12 2.11 -5.36
C ALA A 64 -4.35 2.90 -5.85
N ASP A 65 -5.45 2.91 -5.09
CA ASP A 65 -6.62 3.75 -5.40
C ASP A 65 -6.25 5.24 -5.31
N LYS A 66 -5.59 5.68 -4.22
CA LYS A 66 -5.12 7.06 -4.07
C LYS A 66 -4.22 7.50 -5.23
N LEU A 67 -3.26 6.67 -5.62
CA LEU A 67 -2.36 6.95 -6.74
C LEU A 67 -3.08 6.95 -8.10
N ARG A 68 -4.08 6.08 -8.30
CA ARG A 68 -4.86 6.01 -9.54
C ARG A 68 -5.86 7.15 -9.70
N ARG A 69 -6.34 7.76 -8.61
CA ARG A 69 -7.31 8.86 -8.70
C ARG A 69 -6.74 10.06 -9.48
N GLY A 70 -5.41 10.20 -9.60
CA GLY A 70 -4.78 11.17 -10.50
C GLY A 70 -4.92 10.88 -12.00
N LYS A 71 -5.54 9.77 -12.43
CA LYS A 71 -5.60 9.35 -13.84
C LYS A 71 -6.55 10.19 -14.71
N GLY A 72 -7.59 10.79 -14.12
CA GLY A 72 -8.64 11.49 -14.88
C GLY A 72 -8.21 12.83 -15.49
N GLU A 73 -6.99 13.30 -15.20
CA GLU A 73 -6.59 14.70 -15.43
C GLU A 73 -5.36 14.89 -16.30
N PHE A 74 -4.76 13.79 -16.78
CA PHE A 74 -3.66 13.84 -17.74
C PHE A 74 -4.22 13.72 -19.16
N PRO A 75 -3.85 14.63 -20.08
CA PRO A 75 -4.32 14.55 -21.46
C PRO A 75 -3.73 13.30 -22.12
N SER A 76 -4.59 12.37 -22.55
CA SER A 76 -4.37 11.27 -23.50
C SER A 76 -3.19 10.28 -23.33
N THR A 77 -2.19 10.58 -22.48
CA THR A 77 -0.93 9.84 -22.30
C THR A 77 -0.86 9.12 -20.94
N GLY A 78 -2.00 8.79 -20.33
CA GLY A 78 -2.07 7.86 -19.18
C GLY A 78 -1.40 8.38 -17.90
N LEU A 79 -1.41 7.54 -16.85
CA LEU A 79 -0.71 7.85 -15.59
C LEU A 79 0.81 7.80 -15.86
N PRO A 80 1.64 8.64 -15.20
CA PRO A 80 3.08 8.56 -15.38
C PRO A 80 3.60 7.14 -15.11
N CYS A 81 4.51 6.63 -15.96
CA CYS A 81 5.04 5.27 -15.81
C CYS A 81 5.60 5.00 -14.41
N HIS A 82 6.15 6.03 -13.75
CA HIS A 82 6.62 5.96 -12.37
C HIS A 82 5.51 5.63 -11.37
N VAL A 83 4.30 6.15 -11.56
CA VAL A 83 3.15 5.83 -10.72
C VAL A 83 2.70 4.39 -10.95
N TYR A 84 2.68 3.94 -12.21
CA TYR A 84 2.39 2.54 -12.53
C TYR A 84 3.43 1.59 -11.91
N ASN A 85 4.72 1.90 -12.05
CA ASN A 85 5.81 1.11 -11.48
C ASN A 85 5.74 1.09 -9.95
N ALA A 86 5.42 2.22 -9.31
CA ALA A 86 5.22 2.27 -7.86
C ALA A 86 4.05 1.38 -7.42
N ILE A 87 2.91 1.43 -8.13
CA ILE A 87 1.75 0.58 -7.85
C ILE A 87 2.09 -0.90 -8.02
N ASP A 88 2.83 -1.26 -9.07
CA ASP A 88 3.24 -2.64 -9.31
C ASP A 88 4.23 -3.11 -8.23
N ALA A 89 5.23 -2.30 -7.89
CA ALA A 89 6.16 -2.59 -6.80
C ALA A 89 5.43 -2.79 -5.45
N MET A 90 4.40 -1.98 -5.16
CA MET A 90 3.56 -2.17 -3.97
C MET A 90 2.75 -3.46 -4.03
N HIS A 91 2.22 -3.83 -5.19
CA HIS A 91 1.51 -5.09 -5.39
C HIS A 91 2.43 -6.30 -5.16
N GLN A 92 3.64 -6.28 -5.73
CA GLN A 92 4.65 -7.32 -5.51
C GLN A 92 5.07 -7.40 -4.04
N THR A 93 5.29 -6.26 -3.41
CA THR A 93 5.59 -6.16 -1.97
C THR A 93 4.49 -6.80 -1.13
N ALA A 94 3.22 -6.40 -1.36
CA ALA A 94 2.08 -6.94 -0.65
C ALA A 94 1.94 -8.46 -0.85
N ASN A 95 2.15 -8.95 -2.08
CA ASN A 95 2.17 -10.38 -2.37
C ASN A 95 3.27 -11.10 -1.60
N GLY A 96 4.50 -10.59 -1.61
CA GLY A 96 5.65 -11.18 -0.91
C GLY A 96 5.37 -11.36 0.59
N PHE A 97 4.93 -10.30 1.28
CA PHE A 97 4.58 -10.39 2.70
C PHE A 97 3.39 -11.31 2.96
N VAL A 98 2.37 -11.32 2.10
CA VAL A 98 1.23 -12.24 2.22
C VAL A 98 1.67 -13.70 2.07
N GLN A 99 2.67 -13.99 1.23
CA GLN A 99 3.23 -15.34 1.11
C GLN A 99 4.05 -15.72 2.34
N LEU A 100 4.86 -14.81 2.91
CA LEU A 100 5.55 -15.04 4.18
C LEU A 100 4.57 -15.38 5.30
N MET A 101 3.44 -14.66 5.39
CA MET A 101 2.38 -14.94 6.38
C MET A 101 1.67 -16.30 6.19
N ARG A 102 1.82 -16.94 5.02
CA ARG A 102 1.25 -18.28 4.76
C ARG A 102 2.19 -19.41 5.17
N LYS A 103 3.50 -19.14 5.27
CA LYS A 103 4.50 -20.16 5.63
C LYS A 103 4.21 -20.73 7.02
N GLU A 104 4.57 -21.99 7.23
CA GLU A 104 4.28 -22.71 8.48
C GLU A 104 5.04 -22.13 9.67
N ASP A 105 6.23 -21.60 9.43
CA ASP A 105 7.08 -20.92 10.42
C ASP A 105 6.52 -19.56 10.86
N CYS A 106 5.52 -19.00 10.18
CA CYS A 106 4.74 -17.86 10.65
C CYS A 106 3.61 -18.34 11.58
N ASP A 107 3.99 -18.63 12.82
CA ASP A 107 3.17 -19.33 13.82
C ASP A 107 2.88 -18.53 15.11
N SER A 108 3.37 -17.29 15.21
CA SER A 108 3.16 -16.42 16.36
C SER A 108 2.52 -15.09 15.99
N LEU A 109 1.83 -14.47 16.96
CA LEU A 109 1.26 -13.14 16.81
C LEU A 109 2.35 -12.11 16.49
N ASP A 110 3.49 -12.19 17.18
CA ASP A 110 4.60 -11.26 17.00
C ASP A 110 5.19 -11.33 15.58
N LYS A 111 5.29 -12.52 14.99
CA LYS A 111 5.70 -12.67 13.58
C LYS A 111 4.71 -12.01 12.64
N PHE A 112 3.39 -12.14 12.87
CA PHE A 112 2.40 -11.43 12.04
C PHE A 112 2.48 -9.92 12.18
N LYS A 113 2.69 -9.42 13.41
CA LYS A 113 2.84 -7.99 13.69
C LYS A 113 4.08 -7.42 12.99
N SER A 114 5.21 -8.09 13.14
CA SER A 114 6.46 -7.72 12.47
C SER A 114 6.30 -7.69 10.95
N LEU A 115 5.76 -8.75 10.34
CA LEU A 115 5.52 -8.78 8.89
C LEU A 115 4.53 -7.71 8.42
N LEU A 116 3.53 -7.36 9.22
CA LEU A 116 2.58 -6.29 8.90
C LEU A 116 3.27 -4.92 8.90
N VAL A 117 4.02 -4.62 9.96
CA VAL A 117 4.76 -3.37 10.11
C VAL A 117 5.77 -3.21 8.97
N SER A 118 6.53 -4.25 8.66
CA SER A 118 7.45 -4.27 7.52
C SER A 118 6.74 -4.03 6.19
N ALA A 119 5.61 -4.70 5.94
CA ALA A 119 4.83 -4.50 4.71
C ALA A 119 4.33 -3.06 4.57
N PHE A 120 3.85 -2.48 5.67
CA PHE A 120 3.36 -1.10 5.70
C PHE A 120 4.49 -0.11 5.47
N GLY A 121 5.65 -0.32 6.09
CA GLY A 121 6.86 0.48 5.87
C GLY A 121 7.30 0.47 4.42
N CYS A 122 7.42 -0.71 3.80
CA CYS A 122 7.81 -0.81 2.39
C CYS A 122 6.83 -0.10 1.46
N MET A 123 5.52 -0.30 1.64
CA MET A 123 4.51 0.36 0.82
C MET A 123 4.51 1.88 1.03
N PHE A 124 4.73 2.36 2.25
CA PHE A 124 4.86 3.79 2.54
C PHE A 124 6.09 4.39 1.87
N THR A 125 7.25 3.74 1.96
CA THR A 125 8.46 4.18 1.25
C THR A 125 8.25 4.24 -0.25
N LEU A 126 7.61 3.22 -0.85
CA LEU A 126 7.29 3.25 -2.28
C LEU A 126 6.35 4.40 -2.64
N ALA A 127 5.39 4.74 -1.78
CA ALA A 127 4.52 5.89 -1.96
C ALA A 127 5.33 7.20 -1.89
N MET A 128 6.26 7.31 -0.94
CA MET A 128 7.10 8.50 -0.78
C MET A 128 8.06 8.70 -1.96
N LYS A 129 8.56 7.61 -2.56
CA LYS A 129 9.41 7.70 -3.76
C LYS A 129 8.70 8.31 -4.97
N VAL A 130 7.38 8.14 -5.08
CA VAL A 130 6.62 8.73 -6.21
C VAL A 130 6.14 10.16 -5.91
N MET A 131 6.21 10.62 -4.67
CA MET A 131 5.76 11.96 -4.27
C MET A 131 6.41 13.11 -5.07
N PRO A 132 7.74 13.17 -5.26
CA PRO A 132 8.36 14.24 -6.03
C PRO A 132 7.85 14.32 -7.47
N THR A 133 7.61 13.16 -8.09
CA THR A 133 7.01 13.07 -9.42
C THR A 133 5.58 13.64 -9.42
N LEU A 134 4.76 13.30 -8.43
CA LEU A 134 3.40 13.84 -8.31
C LEU A 134 3.41 15.36 -8.09
N THR A 135 4.28 15.88 -7.21
CA THR A 135 4.43 17.31 -6.95
C THR A 135 4.88 18.05 -8.21
N TYR A 136 5.84 17.51 -8.95
CA TYR A 136 6.26 18.08 -10.23
C TYR A 136 5.09 18.21 -11.22
N PHE A 137 4.24 17.18 -11.33
CA PHE A 137 3.06 17.25 -12.18
C PHE A 137 2.04 18.28 -11.71
N GLN A 138 1.84 18.39 -10.39
CA GLN A 138 0.98 19.41 -9.81
C GLN A 138 1.48 20.82 -10.13
N ASP A 139 2.78 21.06 -9.99
CA ASP A 139 3.42 22.34 -10.26
C ASP A 139 3.39 22.70 -11.74
N ALA A 140 3.70 21.74 -12.61
CA ALA A 140 3.61 21.90 -14.06
C ALA A 140 2.19 22.27 -14.48
N ARG A 141 1.18 21.60 -13.90
CA ARG A 141 -0.23 21.91 -14.14
C ARG A 141 -0.58 23.31 -13.65
N GLN A 142 -0.16 23.70 -12.45
CA GLN A 142 -0.48 25.00 -11.89
C GLN A 142 0.21 26.14 -12.66
N ALA A 143 1.46 25.94 -13.09
CA ALA A 143 2.17 26.86 -13.96
C ALA A 143 1.41 27.07 -15.28
N ASN A 144 0.95 26.00 -15.93
CA ASN A 144 0.17 26.11 -17.16
C ASN A 144 -1.19 26.80 -16.94
N ARG A 145 -1.86 26.55 -15.80
CA ARG A 145 -3.07 27.29 -15.44
C ARG A 145 -2.81 28.78 -15.26
N ARG A 146 -1.70 29.16 -14.60
CA ARG A 146 -1.29 30.57 -14.44
C ARG A 146 -0.97 31.21 -15.79
N GLU A 147 -0.29 30.49 -16.67
CA GLU A 147 0.06 30.98 -18.01
C GLU A 147 -1.18 31.18 -18.88
N ARG A 148 -2.14 30.25 -18.85
CA ARG A 148 -3.46 30.41 -19.49
C ARG A 148 -4.22 31.64 -18.97
N MET A 149 -4.14 31.95 -17.67
CA MET A 149 -4.79 33.14 -17.10
C MET A 149 -4.09 34.46 -17.48
N ARG A 150 -2.77 34.43 -17.74
CA ARG A 150 -2.02 35.63 -18.17
C ARG A 150 -2.19 35.91 -19.67
N ASN A 151 -2.22 34.87 -20.48
CA ASN A 151 -2.35 34.97 -21.93
C ASN A 151 -3.84 34.88 -22.29
N SER A 152 -4.58 35.96 -22.01
CA SER A 152 -6.03 36.06 -22.16
C SER A 152 -6.53 36.12 -23.61
N GLU A 153 -5.67 35.93 -24.61
CA GLU A 153 -6.06 35.95 -26.03
C GLU A 153 -5.37 34.78 -26.74
N ASP A 154 -6.17 33.88 -27.30
CA ASP A 154 -5.78 32.88 -28.31
C ASP A 154 -4.88 31.69 -27.88
N TYR A 155 -4.86 31.32 -26.60
CA TYR A 155 -4.11 30.13 -26.17
C TYR A 155 -4.90 28.82 -26.41
N ASP A 156 -4.62 28.16 -27.53
CA ASP A 156 -5.22 26.87 -27.90
C ASP A 156 -4.96 25.78 -26.84
N ASP A 157 -6.02 25.05 -26.47
CA ASP A 157 -5.95 23.94 -25.49
C ASP A 157 -4.94 22.85 -25.90
N VAL A 158 -4.76 22.68 -27.22
CA VAL A 158 -3.77 21.77 -27.84
C VAL A 158 -2.33 22.18 -27.51
N ALA A 159 -2.02 23.48 -27.51
CA ALA A 159 -0.67 23.98 -27.20
C ALA A 159 -0.32 23.76 -25.72
N ALA A 160 -1.29 23.97 -24.84
CA ALA A 160 -1.11 23.71 -23.41
C ALA A 160 -1.00 22.21 -23.08
N SER A 161 -1.71 21.33 -23.80
CA SER A 161 -1.49 19.87 -23.72
C SER A 161 -0.08 19.48 -24.15
N THR A 162 0.38 20.03 -25.27
CA THR A 162 1.71 19.76 -25.83
C THR A 162 2.85 20.18 -24.88
N LEU A 163 2.69 21.29 -24.16
CA LEU A 163 3.66 21.74 -23.14
C LEU A 163 3.73 20.78 -21.94
N ILE A 164 2.59 20.24 -21.48
CA ILE A 164 2.55 19.22 -20.42
C ILE A 164 3.27 17.96 -20.90
N ASP A 165 2.97 17.49 -22.11
CA ASP A 165 3.58 16.29 -22.70
C ASP A 165 5.10 16.45 -22.87
N THR A 166 5.57 17.64 -23.27
CA THR A 166 7.01 17.90 -23.41
C THR A 166 7.71 17.91 -22.05
N ARG A 167 7.11 18.54 -21.03
CA ARG A 167 7.62 18.52 -19.65
C ARG A 167 7.59 17.12 -19.04
N TYR A 168 6.59 16.30 -19.40
CA TYR A 168 6.45 14.90 -19.01
C TYR A 168 7.60 14.06 -19.55
N LEU A 169 7.85 14.12 -20.86
CA LEU A 169 8.92 13.37 -21.52
C LEU A 169 10.30 13.77 -20.97
N ALA A 170 10.50 15.03 -20.62
CA ALA A 170 11.73 15.51 -20.00
C ALA A 170 11.92 14.94 -18.57
N HIS A 171 10.85 14.89 -17.76
CA HIS A 171 10.93 14.33 -16.41
C HIS A 171 11.12 12.80 -16.42
N GLN A 172 10.43 12.10 -17.32
CA GLN A 172 10.52 10.64 -17.48
C GLN A 172 11.93 10.18 -17.87
N ARG A 173 12.70 10.99 -18.60
CA ARG A 173 14.10 10.71 -18.95
C ARG A 173 15.08 10.90 -17.78
N CYS A 174 14.69 11.64 -16.75
CA CYS A 174 15.55 12.00 -15.62
C CYS A 174 15.21 11.26 -14.32
N ALA A 175 14.05 10.60 -14.23
CA ALA A 175 13.61 9.97 -13.00
C ALA A 175 14.21 8.56 -12.85
N GLU A 176 14.82 8.32 -11.68
CA GLU A 176 15.48 7.06 -11.31
C GLU A 176 14.59 5.82 -11.53
N GLU A 177 15.23 4.70 -11.86
CA GLU A 177 14.55 3.40 -12.00
C GLU A 177 13.89 3.01 -10.67
N PHE A 178 12.56 2.83 -10.70
CA PHE A 178 11.83 2.28 -9.57
C PHE A 178 12.26 0.82 -9.38
N PRO A 179 12.59 0.39 -8.15
CA PRO A 179 12.89 -1.01 -7.90
C PRO A 179 11.63 -1.84 -8.19
N LEU A 180 11.70 -2.67 -9.22
CA LEU A 180 10.61 -3.56 -9.64
C LEU A 180 10.24 -4.58 -8.56
N THR A 181 11.16 -4.85 -7.63
CA THR A 181 10.96 -5.77 -6.50
C THR A 181 11.63 -5.22 -5.24
N VAL A 182 10.87 -5.15 -4.13
CA VAL A 182 11.45 -4.96 -2.80
C VAL A 182 11.95 -6.29 -2.29
N ASP A 183 13.20 -6.35 -1.84
CA ASP A 183 13.72 -7.52 -1.12
C ASP A 183 13.02 -7.62 0.24
N VAL A 184 12.00 -8.48 0.28
CA VAL A 184 11.15 -8.69 1.46
C VAL A 184 11.94 -9.32 2.61
N ASP A 185 13.08 -9.95 2.33
CA ASP A 185 13.96 -10.52 3.34
C ASP A 185 14.96 -9.47 3.88
N ASN A 186 15.13 -8.32 3.19
CA ASN A 186 16.07 -7.25 3.56
C ASN A 186 15.41 -5.86 3.70
N VAL A 187 14.28 -5.83 4.39
CA VAL A 187 13.46 -4.61 4.64
C VAL A 187 14.25 -3.49 5.31
N ALA A 188 15.21 -3.83 6.18
CA ALA A 188 15.95 -2.89 7.01
C ALA A 188 16.77 -1.86 6.19
N ASN A 189 17.20 -2.21 4.98
CA ASN A 189 17.92 -1.30 4.10
C ASN A 189 16.97 -0.48 3.20
N PHE A 190 15.70 -0.85 3.13
CA PHE A 190 14.74 -0.22 2.23
C PHE A 190 13.89 0.85 2.90
N VAL A 191 13.49 0.65 4.16
CA VAL A 191 12.59 1.56 4.88
C VAL A 191 13.38 2.48 5.81
N ASP A 192 13.01 3.76 5.86
CA ASP A 192 13.60 4.73 6.80
C ASP A 192 13.43 4.24 8.26
N PRO A 193 14.49 4.24 9.08
CA PRO A 193 14.43 3.78 10.47
C PRO A 193 13.40 4.52 11.35
N ASN A 194 13.15 5.80 11.09
CA ASN A 194 12.14 6.57 11.82
C ASN A 194 10.72 6.17 11.42
N VAL A 195 10.49 5.88 10.13
CA VAL A 195 9.20 5.32 9.66
C VAL A 195 8.97 3.97 10.32
N MET A 196 9.98 3.09 10.35
CA MET A 196 9.87 1.80 11.05
C MET A 196 9.54 1.97 12.52
N ARG A 197 10.26 2.85 13.24
CA ARG A 197 10.01 3.12 14.66
C ARG A 197 8.59 3.62 14.91
N TRP A 198 8.11 4.55 14.08
CA TRP A 198 6.75 5.07 14.16
C TRP A 198 5.70 3.96 13.96
N LEU A 199 5.89 3.07 12.99
CA LEU A 199 4.97 1.96 12.74
C LEU A 199 4.97 0.93 13.87
N GLU A 200 6.13 0.62 14.43
CA GLU A 200 6.27 -0.28 15.59
C GLU A 200 5.55 0.28 16.82
N GLU A 201 5.70 1.57 17.08
CA GLU A 201 5.00 2.28 18.16
C GLU A 201 3.48 2.29 17.95
N LEU A 202 3.05 2.60 16.73
CA LEU A 202 1.64 2.60 16.34
C LEU A 202 1.00 1.20 16.47
N GLU A 203 1.68 0.14 16.04
CA GLU A 203 1.24 -1.25 16.23
C GLU A 203 1.19 -1.61 17.72
N ARG A 204 2.22 -1.24 18.48
CA ARG A 204 2.29 -1.53 19.92
C ARG A 204 1.12 -0.88 20.65
N GLU A 205 0.81 0.38 20.36
CA GLU A 205 -0.23 1.17 21.04
C GLU A 205 -1.64 0.80 20.61
N HIS A 206 -1.89 0.76 19.31
CA HIS A 206 -3.23 0.65 18.75
C HIS A 206 -3.54 -0.72 18.15
N GLY A 207 -2.52 -1.55 17.93
CA GLY A 207 -2.66 -2.88 17.35
C GLY A 207 -3.39 -3.86 18.27
N PHE A 208 -3.56 -5.07 17.76
CA PHE A 208 -4.26 -6.11 18.49
C PHE A 208 -3.38 -6.66 19.63
N ARG A 209 -3.93 -6.74 20.84
CA ARG A 209 -3.25 -7.27 22.04
C ARG A 209 -3.99 -8.49 22.57
N PHE A 210 -3.25 -9.57 22.80
CA PHE A 210 -3.74 -10.67 23.64
C PHE A 210 -3.58 -10.27 25.11
N LYS A 211 -4.62 -10.43 25.92
CA LYS A 211 -4.47 -10.52 27.38
C LYS A 211 -4.20 -11.98 27.70
N GLU A 212 -2.95 -12.38 27.87
CA GLU A 212 -2.64 -13.74 28.35
C GLU A 212 -2.55 -13.79 29.87
N PRO A 213 -3.00 -14.91 30.45
CA PRO A 213 -2.05 -15.78 31.12
C PRO A 213 -2.07 -17.17 30.48
N HIS A 214 -0.93 -17.57 29.91
CA HIS A 214 -0.59 -18.88 29.35
C HIS A 214 -1.13 -19.23 27.94
N CYS A 215 -0.43 -18.81 26.88
CA CYS A 215 -0.34 -19.61 25.64
C CYS A 215 1.06 -20.17 25.46
N ALA A 216 1.31 -21.33 26.07
CA ALA A 216 2.34 -22.22 25.57
C ALA A 216 1.90 -22.72 24.18
N LYS A 217 2.47 -22.13 23.13
CA LYS A 217 2.37 -22.51 21.70
C LYS A 217 0.93 -22.59 21.18
N LEU A 218 0.57 -21.69 20.25
CA LEU A 218 -0.67 -21.78 19.47
C LEU A 218 -0.72 -23.11 18.71
N SER A 219 -1.21 -24.16 19.37
CA SER A 219 -1.18 -25.51 18.81
C SER A 219 -2.05 -25.56 17.55
N LEU A 220 -1.47 -26.08 16.47
CA LEU A 220 -2.24 -26.59 15.33
C LEU A 220 -3.18 -27.67 15.87
N ASN A 221 -4.48 -27.35 15.86
CA ASN A 221 -5.53 -28.22 16.35
C ASN A 221 -5.38 -29.64 15.74
N PRO A 222 -5.23 -30.71 16.55
CA PRO A 222 -4.83 -32.03 16.09
C PRO A 222 -5.84 -32.69 15.13
N LYS A 223 -7.08 -32.20 15.07
CA LYS A 223 -8.08 -32.66 14.08
C LYS A 223 -7.68 -32.38 12.63
N TRP A 224 -6.76 -31.44 12.38
CA TRP A 224 -6.33 -31.07 11.02
C TRP A 224 -5.07 -31.80 10.54
N LYS A 225 -4.34 -32.50 11.44
CA LYS A 225 -3.24 -33.41 11.04
C LYS A 225 -3.72 -34.67 10.31
N GLY A 226 -5.02 -34.97 10.37
CA GLY A 226 -5.63 -36.09 9.65
C GLY A 226 -5.87 -35.81 8.15
N LEU A 227 -6.09 -34.55 7.77
CA LEU A 227 -6.41 -34.19 6.39
C LEU A 227 -5.19 -34.07 5.48
N ALA A 228 -4.02 -33.69 6.02
CA ALA A 228 -2.77 -33.64 5.25
C ALA A 228 -2.16 -35.02 4.97
N ARG A 229 -2.61 -36.09 5.65
CA ARG A 229 -2.16 -37.46 5.37
C ARG A 229 -2.98 -38.19 4.31
N CYS A 230 -4.14 -37.67 3.93
CA CYS A 230 -5.01 -38.32 2.94
C CYS A 230 -4.67 -37.99 1.48
N THR A 231 -3.73 -37.08 1.20
CA THR A 231 -3.31 -36.77 -0.18
C THR A 231 -2.10 -37.57 -0.67
N ASN A 232 -1.41 -38.32 0.21
CA ASN A 232 -0.23 -39.12 -0.17
C ASN A 232 -0.48 -40.65 -0.21
N ALA A 233 -1.74 -41.10 -0.13
CA ALA A 233 -2.09 -42.54 -0.10
C ALA A 233 -2.72 -43.07 -1.41
N LYS A 234 -2.62 -42.34 -2.53
CA LYS A 234 -3.03 -42.83 -3.87
C LYS A 234 -1.91 -42.66 -4.90
N ALA A 235 -0.74 -43.21 -4.60
CA ALA A 235 0.32 -43.44 -5.58
C ALA A 235 1.17 -44.65 -5.16
N SER A 236 0.54 -45.81 -5.00
CA SER A 236 1.20 -47.12 -5.04
C SER A 236 0.14 -48.21 -4.93
N LYS A 237 -0.38 -48.62 -6.10
CA LYS A 237 -1.00 -49.91 -6.44
C LYS A 237 -1.73 -49.68 -7.76
N THR A 238 -1.07 -49.89 -8.90
CA THR A 238 -1.08 -51.14 -9.67
C THR A 238 0.06 -51.07 -10.67
#